data_AF-A0A382WAR8-F1
#
_entry.id   AF-A0A382WAR8-F1
#
_cell.length_a   1.000
_cell.length_b   1.000
_cell.length_c   1.000
_cell.angle_alpha   90.00
_cell.angle_beta   90.00
_cell.angle_gamma   90.00
#
_symmetry.space_group_name_H-M   'P 1'
#
loop_
_entity.id
_entity.type
_entity.pdbx_description
1 polymer ?
#
loop_
_entity_poly.entity_id
_entity_poly.type
_entity_poly.pdbx_seq_one_letter_code
_entity_poly.pdbx_strand_id
1 'polypeptide(L)'
;IVDTQKFYISTGGVMAQANFILAQNNQDALRSEFSKRTIIEVISDEREAIMASVKGKLKAIAEDKYGIEVVDVRIKRIELSQEVRNSVYSRMETERKGLANKYRANGAEEAEKLQAFADKERTIILANAYRDSEKIRGEGDAISASNYAEAYSQDVDFYSFYRSLESYKKSFNEQGDILVLNPDSEFFRHFNPTD
;
A
#
# COMPACT_ATOMS: atom_id res chain seq x y z
N ILE A 1 24.34 43.25 31.76
CA ILE A 1 23.64 44.26 32.62
C ILE A 1 23.43 45.47 31.73
N VAL A 2 22.17 45.90 31.57
CA VAL A 2 21.81 47.00 30.66
C VAL A 2 21.55 48.28 31.44
N ASP A 3 21.00 48.19 32.65
CA ASP A 3 20.80 49.33 33.56
C ASP A 3 21.49 49.07 34.90
N THR A 4 22.64 49.71 35.10
CA THR A 4 23.47 49.56 36.29
C THR A 4 22.85 50.19 37.54
N GLN A 5 22.04 51.24 37.39
CA GLN A 5 21.39 51.92 38.51
C GLN A 5 20.25 51.05 39.06
N LYS A 6 19.38 50.52 38.20
CA LYS A 6 18.33 49.58 38.60
C LYS A 6 18.91 48.30 39.19
N PHE A 7 19.99 47.80 38.60
CA PHE A 7 20.69 46.63 39.13
C PHE A 7 21.18 46.86 40.56
N TYR A 8 21.81 48.00 40.82
CA TYR A 8 22.32 48.34 42.15
C TYR A 8 21.20 48.51 43.18
N ILE A 9 20.11 49.21 42.83
CA ILE A 9 18.96 49.43 43.72
C ILE A 9 18.25 48.12 44.07
N SER A 10 18.12 47.21 43.10
CA SER A 10 17.32 45.99 43.26
C SER A 10 18.09 44.82 43.88
N THR A 11 19.42 44.78 43.71
CA THR A 11 20.27 43.65 44.17
C THR A 11 21.33 44.06 45.19
N GLY A 12 21.44 45.35 45.50
CA GLY A 12 22.53 45.90 46.32
C GLY A 12 23.90 45.82 45.61
N GLY A 13 23.93 45.59 44.30
CA GLY A 13 25.16 45.37 43.52
C GLY A 13 25.75 43.96 43.68
N VAL A 14 25.05 43.04 44.36
CA VAL A 14 25.55 41.70 44.67
C VAL A 14 25.09 40.70 43.61
N MET A 15 26.03 40.13 42.86
CA MET A 15 25.75 39.15 41.80
C MET A 15 25.06 37.87 42.33
N ALA A 16 25.35 37.45 43.55
CA ALA A 16 24.68 36.31 44.17
C ALA A 16 23.17 36.56 44.35
N GLN A 17 22.78 37.78 44.75
CA GLN A 17 21.39 38.17 44.91
C GLN A 17 20.67 38.21 43.55
N ALA A 18 21.33 38.75 42.52
CA ALA A 18 20.83 38.76 41.16
C ALA A 18 20.56 37.33 40.65
N ASN A 19 21.54 36.43 40.80
CA ASN A 19 21.41 35.04 40.39
C ASN A 19 20.28 34.31 41.12
N PHE A 20 20.13 34.55 42.43
CA PHE A 20 19.06 33.95 43.23
C PHE A 20 17.67 34.38 42.75
N ILE A 21 17.47 35.68 42.52
CA ILE A 21 16.18 36.22 42.03
C ILE A 21 15.88 35.70 40.62
N LEU A 22 16.87 35.69 39.72
CA LEU A 22 16.70 35.15 38.37
C LEU A 22 16.36 33.66 38.40
N ALA A 23 16.98 32.89 39.29
CA ALA A 23 16.69 31.47 39.46
C ALA A 23 15.24 31.24 39.93
N GLN A 24 14.74 32.02 40.89
CA GLN A 24 13.35 31.95 41.34
C GLN A 24 12.36 32.28 40.22
N ASN A 25 12.56 33.43 39.55
CA ASN A 25 11.70 33.85 38.44
C ASN A 25 11.69 32.83 37.29
N ASN A 26 12.85 32.21 37.00
CA ASN A 26 12.94 31.15 35.99
C ASN A 26 12.15 29.91 36.42
N GLN A 27 12.27 29.50 37.67
CA GLN A 27 11.54 28.33 38.19
C GLN A 27 10.02 28.55 38.16
N ASP A 28 9.55 29.75 38.51
CA ASP A 28 8.13 30.10 38.47
C ASP A 28 7.60 30.19 37.03
N ALA A 29 8.38 30.78 36.12
CA ALA A 29 8.03 30.82 34.69
C ALA A 29 7.94 29.42 34.08
N LEU A 30 8.91 28.54 34.38
CA LEU A 30 8.91 27.15 33.92
C LEU A 30 7.73 26.38 34.49
N ARG A 31 7.46 26.49 35.81
CA ARG A 31 6.32 25.83 36.45
C ARG A 31 4.99 26.28 35.83
N SER A 32 4.81 27.59 35.61
CA SER A 32 3.60 28.15 34.99
C SER A 32 3.36 27.61 33.59
N GLU A 33 4.41 27.41 32.79
CA GLU A 33 4.26 26.86 31.44
C GLU A 33 4.05 25.34 31.45
N PHE A 34 4.68 24.61 32.37
CA PHE A 34 4.44 23.18 32.53
C PHE A 34 3.07 22.85 33.11
N SER A 35 2.49 23.72 33.95
CA SER A 35 1.12 23.51 34.48
C SER A 35 0.02 23.63 33.42
N LYS A 36 0.31 24.25 32.27
CA LYS A 36 -0.67 24.42 31.18
C LYS A 36 -0.65 23.31 30.15
N ARG A 37 0.38 22.47 30.16
CA ARG A 37 0.66 21.48 29.12
C ARG A 37 0.76 20.10 29.73
N THR A 38 0.48 19.08 28.95
CA THR A 38 0.72 17.71 29.34
C THR A 38 2.21 17.39 29.31
N ILE A 39 2.62 16.36 30.04
CA ILE A 39 4.02 15.91 30.03
C ILE A 39 4.49 15.58 28.60
N ILE A 40 3.63 14.97 27.78
CA ILE A 40 3.96 14.53 26.40
C ILE A 40 4.26 15.74 25.50
N GLU A 41 3.46 16.79 25.63
CA GLU A 41 3.66 18.06 24.92
C GLU A 41 5.00 18.71 25.28
N VAL A 42 5.38 18.67 26.56
CA VAL A 42 6.63 19.26 27.06
C VAL A 42 7.90 18.57 26.53
N ILE A 43 7.82 17.29 26.18
CA ILE A 43 8.94 16.50 25.62
C ILE A 43 8.93 16.43 24.08
N SER A 44 7.87 16.90 23.42
CA SER A 44 7.73 16.88 21.96
C SER A 44 8.04 18.26 21.35
N ASP A 45 7.30 18.62 20.29
CA ASP A 45 7.51 19.82 19.48
C ASP A 45 7.22 21.12 20.25
N GLU A 46 6.52 21.06 21.37
CA GLU A 46 6.18 22.25 22.16
C GLU A 46 7.31 22.75 23.05
N ARG A 47 8.43 22.02 23.14
CA ARG A 47 9.60 22.42 23.93
C ARG A 47 10.11 23.79 23.51
N GLU A 48 10.22 24.06 22.22
CA GLU A 48 10.71 25.35 21.71
C GLU A 48 9.75 26.50 22.08
N ALA A 49 8.45 26.26 21.99
CA ALA A 49 7.43 27.22 22.37
C ALA A 49 7.49 27.55 23.88
N ILE A 50 7.73 26.55 24.72
CA ILE A 50 7.93 26.74 26.16
C ILE A 50 9.17 27.60 26.41
N MET A 51 10.29 27.29 25.75
CA MET A 51 11.53 28.06 25.90
C MET A 51 11.37 29.52 25.48
N ALA A 52 10.69 29.77 24.36
CA ALA A 52 10.40 31.11 23.88
C ALA A 52 9.50 31.89 24.86
N SER A 53 8.44 31.25 25.37
CA SER A 53 7.52 31.82 26.36
C SER A 53 8.23 32.18 27.67
N VAL A 54 9.02 31.24 28.20
CA VAL A 54 9.80 31.43 29.45
C VAL A 54 10.84 32.53 29.27
N LYS A 55 11.58 32.53 28.15
CA LYS A 55 12.55 33.58 27.82
C LYS A 55 11.90 34.96 27.76
N GLY A 56 10.75 35.08 27.10
CA GLY A 56 10.00 36.35 27.01
C GLY A 56 9.60 36.89 28.38
N LYS A 57 9.02 36.04 29.24
CA LYS A 57 8.63 36.42 30.60
C LYS A 57 9.83 36.81 31.47
N LEU A 58 10.89 36.02 31.42
CA LEU A 58 12.12 36.30 32.15
C LEU A 58 12.76 37.60 31.70
N LYS A 59 12.85 37.83 30.38
CA LYS A 59 13.41 39.05 29.82
C LYS A 59 12.66 40.29 30.32
N ALA A 60 11.33 40.29 30.22
CA ALA A 60 10.51 41.41 30.70
C ALA A 60 10.74 41.69 32.19
N ILE A 61 10.69 40.65 33.04
CA ILE A 61 10.89 40.81 34.49
C ILE A 61 12.33 41.26 34.81
N ALA A 62 13.33 40.67 34.15
CA ALA A 62 14.75 40.93 34.37
C ALA A 62 15.15 42.36 33.97
N GLU A 63 14.68 42.83 32.83
CA GLU A 63 14.98 44.17 32.31
C GLU A 63 14.22 45.25 33.10
N ASP A 64 12.91 45.08 33.30
CA ASP A 64 12.06 46.11 33.91
C ASP A 64 12.41 46.34 35.38
N LYS A 65 12.60 45.25 36.14
CA LYS A 65 12.77 45.31 37.60
C LYS A 65 14.23 45.30 38.05
N TYR A 66 15.14 44.71 37.27
CA TYR A 66 16.50 44.42 37.71
C TYR A 66 17.60 44.99 36.80
N GLY A 67 17.27 45.52 35.61
CA GLY A 67 18.27 46.03 34.67
C GLY A 67 19.16 44.95 34.05
N ILE A 68 18.69 43.69 34.05
CA ILE A 68 19.44 42.53 33.57
C ILE A 68 18.87 42.05 32.23
N GLU A 69 19.72 41.91 31.21
CA GLU A 69 19.36 41.31 29.93
C GLU A 69 19.48 39.78 29.99
N VAL A 70 18.45 39.11 29.48
CA VAL A 70 18.41 37.65 29.35
C VAL A 70 18.70 37.25 27.91
N VAL A 71 19.90 36.73 27.65
CA VAL A 71 20.35 36.35 26.30
C VAL A 71 19.71 35.04 25.83
N ASP A 72 19.72 34.01 26.67
CA ASP A 72 19.13 32.71 26.36
C ASP A 72 18.66 31.97 27.62
N VAL A 73 17.67 31.10 27.47
CA VAL A 73 17.22 30.16 28.50
C VAL A 73 17.29 28.78 27.87
N ARG A 74 17.72 27.74 28.59
CA ARG A 74 17.71 26.35 28.10
C ARG A 74 17.31 25.38 29.20
N ILE A 75 16.47 24.40 28.86
CA ILE A 75 16.20 23.25 29.73
C ILE A 75 17.36 22.26 29.62
N LYS A 76 18.04 22.01 30.75
CA LYS A 76 19.14 21.04 30.85
C LYS A 76 18.64 19.59 30.88
N ARG A 77 17.65 19.30 31.72
CA ARG A 77 17.07 17.96 31.89
C ARG A 77 15.64 18.06 32.41
N ILE A 78 14.80 17.14 31.99
CA ILE A 78 13.46 16.92 32.55
C ILE A 78 13.50 15.55 33.23
N GLU A 79 13.28 15.52 34.54
CA GLU A 79 13.17 14.28 35.30
C GLU A 79 11.70 14.06 35.67
N LEU A 80 11.12 13.01 35.11
CA LEU A 80 9.79 12.53 35.50
C LEU A 80 9.93 11.59 36.70
N SER A 81 8.97 11.64 37.63
CA SER A 81 8.89 10.66 38.71
C SER A 81 8.75 9.24 38.15
N GLN A 82 9.23 8.23 38.89
CA GLN A 82 9.19 6.83 38.43
C GLN A 82 7.78 6.36 38.06
N GLU A 83 6.78 6.76 38.84
CA GLU A 83 5.37 6.39 38.64
C GLU A 83 4.81 6.93 37.31
N VAL A 84 5.10 8.20 37.00
CA VAL A 84 4.65 8.87 35.77
C VAL A 84 5.33 8.29 34.54
N ARG A 85 6.62 7.92 34.64
CA ARG A 85 7.36 7.30 33.52
C ARG A 85 6.68 6.03 33.04
N ASN A 86 6.36 5.11 33.95
CA ASN A 86 5.78 3.82 33.59
C ASN A 86 4.42 3.97 32.89
N SER A 87 3.56 4.88 33.39
CA SER A 87 2.26 5.16 32.79
C SER A 87 2.38 5.74 31.36
N VAL A 88 3.28 6.71 31.17
CA VAL A 88 3.51 7.32 29.84
C VAL A 88 4.10 6.30 28.87
N TYR A 89 5.10 5.52 29.28
CA TYR A 89 5.67 4.47 28.42
C TYR A 89 4.63 3.43 28.00
N SER A 90 3.80 2.95 28.94
CA SER A 90 2.74 1.98 28.64
C SER A 90 1.71 2.55 27.65
N ARG A 91 1.33 3.82 27.82
CA ARG A 91 0.43 4.51 26.89
C ARG A 91 1.07 4.65 25.50
N MET A 92 2.32 5.09 25.42
CA MET A 92 3.05 5.22 24.16
C MET A 92 3.20 3.87 23.45
N GLU A 93 3.46 2.79 24.19
CA GLU A 93 3.54 1.44 23.64
C GLU A 93 2.18 1.01 23.05
N THR A 94 1.10 1.28 23.79
CA THR A 94 -0.28 0.96 23.36
C THR A 94 -0.66 1.75 22.11
N GLU A 95 -0.41 3.06 22.10
CA GLU A 95 -0.69 3.92 20.94
C GLU A 95 0.15 3.48 19.72
N ARG A 96 1.42 3.13 19.92
CA ARG A 96 2.30 2.66 18.83
C ARG A 96 1.89 1.29 18.29
N LYS A 97 1.46 0.38 19.16
CA LYS A 97 0.86 -0.92 18.77
C LYS A 97 -0.44 -0.70 18.00
N GLY A 98 -1.31 0.19 18.48
CA GLY A 98 -2.56 0.55 17.81
C GLY A 98 -2.33 1.14 16.42
N LEU A 99 -1.37 2.06 16.30
CA LEU A 99 -1.00 2.67 15.02
C LEU A 99 -0.42 1.63 14.05
N ALA A 100 0.48 0.75 14.52
CA ALA A 100 1.02 -0.33 13.71
C ALA A 100 -0.07 -1.29 13.22
N ASN A 101 -1.02 -1.65 14.08
CA ASN A 101 -2.15 -2.51 13.72
C ASN A 101 -3.06 -1.83 12.70
N LYS A 102 -3.33 -0.53 12.85
CA LYS A 102 -4.08 0.26 11.87
C LYS A 102 -3.40 0.25 10.50
N TYR A 103 -2.09 0.48 10.45
CA TYR A 103 -1.36 0.43 9.18
C TYR A 103 -1.36 -0.95 8.54
N ARG A 104 -1.22 -2.02 9.34
CA ARG A 104 -1.32 -3.40 8.83
C ARG A 104 -2.72 -3.72 8.30
N ALA A 105 -3.76 -3.32 9.01
CA ALA A 105 -5.15 -3.53 8.60
C ALA A 105 -5.44 -2.80 7.28
N ASN A 106 -5.07 -1.52 7.18
CA ASN A 106 -5.24 -0.75 5.95
C ASN A 106 -4.44 -1.36 4.78
N GLY A 107 -3.22 -1.81 5.03
CA GLY A 107 -2.40 -2.48 4.01
C GLY A 107 -3.01 -3.79 3.53
N ALA A 108 -3.59 -4.58 4.44
CA ALA A 108 -4.28 -5.81 4.10
C ALA A 108 -5.56 -5.55 3.29
N GLU A 109 -6.37 -4.56 3.69
CA GLU A 109 -7.59 -4.17 2.99
C GLU A 109 -7.30 -3.75 1.54
N GLU A 110 -6.31 -2.88 1.34
CA GLU A 110 -5.93 -2.42 0.00
C GLU A 110 -5.34 -3.55 -0.85
N ALA A 111 -4.57 -4.47 -0.24
CA ALA A 111 -4.07 -5.65 -0.94
C ALA A 111 -5.21 -6.58 -1.39
N GLU A 112 -6.19 -6.83 -0.53
CA GLU A 112 -7.35 -7.68 -0.84
C GLU A 112 -8.19 -7.08 -1.97
N LYS A 113 -8.46 -5.76 -1.94
CA LYS A 113 -9.14 -5.06 -3.03
C LYS A 113 -8.39 -5.20 -4.35
N LEU A 114 -7.08 -5.02 -4.33
CA LEU A 114 -6.26 -5.10 -5.55
C LEU A 114 -6.24 -6.52 -6.11
N GLN A 115 -6.11 -7.54 -5.25
CA GLN A 115 -6.17 -8.94 -5.66
C GLN A 115 -7.52 -9.29 -6.27
N ALA A 116 -8.63 -8.93 -5.60
CA ALA A 116 -9.97 -9.18 -6.12
C ALA A 116 -10.21 -8.49 -7.48
N PHE A 117 -9.70 -7.27 -7.65
CA PHE A 117 -9.76 -6.57 -8.93
C PHE A 117 -8.93 -7.27 -10.02
N ALA A 118 -7.70 -7.68 -9.70
CA ALA A 118 -6.83 -8.39 -10.62
C ALA A 118 -7.41 -9.76 -11.05
N ASP A 119 -8.02 -10.50 -10.12
CA ASP A 119 -8.66 -11.79 -10.40
C ASP A 119 -9.90 -11.63 -11.30
N LYS A 120 -10.69 -10.58 -11.04
CA LYS A 120 -11.81 -10.22 -11.89
C LYS A 120 -11.33 -9.90 -13.32
N GLU A 121 -10.31 -9.06 -13.44
CA GLU A 121 -9.79 -8.64 -14.75
C GLU A 121 -9.20 -9.82 -15.52
N ARG A 122 -8.43 -10.68 -14.85
CA ARG A 122 -7.92 -11.94 -15.42
C ARG A 122 -9.06 -12.80 -15.97
N THR A 123 -10.14 -12.95 -15.20
CA THR A 123 -11.30 -13.75 -15.61
C THR A 123 -11.97 -13.17 -16.85
N ILE A 124 -12.13 -11.84 -16.90
CA ILE A 124 -12.70 -11.13 -18.06
C ILE A 124 -11.82 -11.32 -19.29
N ILE A 125 -10.50 -11.16 -19.16
CA ILE A 125 -9.56 -11.32 -20.26
C ILE A 125 -9.61 -12.74 -20.83
N LEU A 126 -9.58 -13.76 -19.95
CA LEU A 126 -9.68 -15.16 -20.37
C LEU A 126 -11.02 -15.48 -21.05
N ALA A 127 -12.12 -14.96 -20.51
CA ALA A 127 -13.45 -15.15 -21.09
C ALA A 127 -13.57 -14.49 -22.48
N ASN A 128 -13.04 -13.26 -22.63
CA ASN A 128 -13.00 -12.58 -23.93
C ASN A 128 -12.12 -13.31 -24.93
N ALA A 129 -10.92 -13.74 -24.52
CA ALA A 129 -10.02 -14.50 -25.38
C ALA A 129 -10.65 -15.80 -25.87
N TYR A 130 -11.34 -16.53 -24.98
CA TYR A 130 -12.06 -17.76 -25.33
C TYR A 130 -13.24 -17.50 -26.27
N ARG A 131 -14.05 -16.47 -25.99
CA ARG A 131 -15.15 -16.06 -26.88
C ARG A 131 -14.61 -15.75 -28.28
N ASP A 132 -13.53 -14.99 -28.37
CA ASP A 132 -12.97 -14.57 -29.63
C ASP A 132 -12.33 -15.75 -30.38
N SER A 133 -11.68 -16.69 -29.67
CA SER A 133 -11.17 -17.92 -30.30
C SER A 133 -12.29 -18.81 -30.85
N GLU A 134 -13.37 -18.99 -30.10
CA GLU A 134 -14.53 -19.78 -30.55
C GLU A 134 -15.23 -19.13 -31.74
N LYS A 135 -15.31 -17.79 -31.76
CA LYS A 135 -15.84 -17.05 -32.91
C LYS A 135 -14.99 -17.28 -34.16
N ILE A 136 -13.67 -17.12 -34.06
CA ILE A 136 -12.75 -17.35 -35.18
C ILE A 136 -12.83 -18.81 -35.67
N ARG A 137 -12.90 -19.78 -34.73
CA ARG A 137 -13.06 -21.19 -35.09
C ARG A 137 -14.38 -21.43 -35.83
N GLY A 138 -15.49 -20.91 -35.31
CA GLY A 138 -16.80 -21.03 -35.95
C GLY A 138 -16.86 -20.39 -37.35
N GLU A 139 -16.20 -19.24 -37.53
CA GLU A 139 -16.05 -18.60 -38.85
C GLU A 139 -15.23 -19.47 -39.81
N GLY A 140 -14.12 -20.06 -39.34
CA GLY A 140 -13.30 -20.98 -40.11
C GLY A 140 -14.05 -22.26 -40.50
N ASP A 141 -14.80 -22.84 -39.57
CA ASP A 141 -15.62 -24.03 -39.81
C ASP A 141 -16.75 -23.75 -40.81
N ALA A 142 -17.38 -22.57 -40.72
CA ALA A 142 -18.42 -22.15 -41.67
C ALA A 142 -17.85 -21.97 -43.08
N ILE A 143 -16.69 -21.32 -43.22
CA ILE A 143 -16.00 -21.15 -44.52
C ILE A 143 -15.61 -22.53 -45.08
N SER A 144 -15.04 -23.39 -44.25
CA SER A 144 -14.65 -24.76 -44.64
C SER A 144 -15.86 -25.55 -45.14
N ALA A 145 -16.95 -25.58 -44.37
CA ALA A 145 -18.18 -26.26 -44.74
C ALA A 145 -18.79 -25.72 -46.04
N SER A 146 -18.78 -24.39 -46.22
CA SER A 146 -19.24 -23.74 -47.46
C SER A 146 -18.42 -24.19 -48.66
N ASN A 147 -17.09 -24.17 -48.56
CA ASN A 147 -16.19 -24.60 -49.62
C ASN A 147 -16.37 -26.10 -49.95
N TYR A 148 -16.55 -26.94 -48.93
CA TYR A 148 -16.84 -28.37 -49.14
C TYR A 148 -18.18 -28.59 -49.84
N ALA A 149 -19.22 -27.84 -49.46
CA ALA A 149 -20.53 -27.93 -50.11
C ALA A 149 -20.50 -27.46 -51.57
N GLU A 150 -19.75 -26.38 -51.86
CA GLU A 150 -19.52 -25.90 -53.23
C GLU A 150 -18.71 -26.90 -54.06
N ALA A 151 -17.67 -27.51 -53.50
CA ALA A 151 -16.92 -28.56 -54.18
C ALA A 151 -17.77 -29.82 -54.45
N TYR A 152 -18.62 -30.22 -53.50
CA TYR A 152 -19.54 -31.34 -53.65
C TYR A 152 -20.57 -31.11 -54.76
N SER A 153 -21.08 -29.88 -54.90
CA SER A 153 -22.12 -29.56 -55.90
C SER A 153 -21.60 -29.49 -57.33
N GLN A 154 -20.28 -29.38 -57.54
CA GLN A 154 -19.67 -29.42 -58.88
C GLN A 154 -19.72 -30.83 -59.50
N ASP A 155 -19.42 -31.87 -58.72
CA ASP A 155 -19.53 -33.28 -59.12
C ASP A 155 -19.66 -34.18 -57.88
N VAL A 156 -20.89 -34.63 -57.64
CA VAL A 156 -21.28 -35.43 -56.46
C VAL A 156 -20.60 -36.80 -56.47
N ASP A 157 -20.54 -37.44 -57.64
CA ASP A 157 -20.03 -38.81 -57.78
C ASP A 157 -18.50 -38.82 -57.63
N PHE A 158 -17.82 -37.85 -58.26
CA PHE A 158 -16.37 -37.71 -58.15
C PHE A 158 -15.93 -37.35 -56.72
N TYR A 159 -16.62 -36.44 -56.06
CA TYR A 159 -16.27 -36.06 -54.68
C TYR A 159 -16.45 -37.22 -53.70
N SER A 160 -17.55 -37.97 -53.82
CA SER A 160 -17.82 -39.15 -52.98
C SER A 160 -16.72 -40.21 -53.14
N PHE A 161 -16.31 -40.47 -54.38
CA PHE A 161 -15.18 -41.35 -54.69
C PHE A 161 -13.86 -40.83 -54.08
N TYR A 162 -13.49 -39.57 -54.30
CA TYR A 162 -12.25 -38.99 -53.78
C TYR A 162 -12.19 -38.97 -52.24
N ARG A 163 -13.30 -38.65 -51.56
CA ARG A 163 -13.38 -38.69 -50.09
C ARG A 163 -13.22 -40.11 -49.54
N SER A 164 -13.76 -41.11 -50.23
CA SER A 164 -13.58 -42.50 -49.85
C SER A 164 -12.10 -42.90 -49.92
N LEU A 165 -11.40 -42.52 -51.01
CA LEU A 165 -9.96 -42.75 -51.18
C LEU A 165 -9.11 -42.07 -50.08
N GLU A 166 -9.43 -40.84 -49.71
CA GLU A 166 -8.70 -40.14 -48.64
C GLU A 166 -8.93 -40.79 -47.27
N SER A 167 -10.15 -41.29 -47.03
CA SER A 167 -10.49 -42.02 -45.81
C SER A 167 -9.72 -43.34 -45.74
N TYR A 168 -9.65 -44.09 -46.84
CA TYR A 168 -8.80 -45.29 -46.92
C TYR A 168 -7.34 -44.96 -46.64
N LYS A 169 -6.80 -43.92 -47.28
CA LYS A 169 -5.41 -43.51 -47.08
C LYS A 169 -5.13 -43.17 -45.61
N LYS A 170 -6.04 -42.52 -44.90
CA LYS A 170 -5.88 -42.21 -43.46
C LYS A 170 -5.98 -43.46 -42.59
N SER A 171 -6.98 -44.31 -42.82
CA SER A 171 -7.20 -45.53 -42.04
C SER A 171 -6.10 -46.58 -42.23
N PHE A 172 -5.42 -46.62 -43.38
CA PHE A 172 -4.34 -47.58 -43.66
C PHE A 172 -2.93 -47.04 -43.38
N ASN A 173 -2.77 -45.83 -42.83
CA ASN A 173 -1.45 -45.21 -42.59
C ASN A 173 -0.87 -45.50 -41.18
N GLU A 174 -1.65 -46.09 -40.26
CA GLU A 174 -1.19 -46.46 -38.92
C GLU A 174 -0.76 -47.94 -38.89
N GLN A 175 0.52 -48.19 -38.58
CA GLN A 175 1.10 -49.53 -38.53
C GLN A 175 0.69 -50.22 -37.22
N GLY A 176 -0.33 -51.09 -37.26
CA GLY A 176 -0.67 -51.95 -36.13
C GLY A 176 -2.12 -52.42 -36.02
N ASP A 177 -3.06 -51.84 -36.77
CA ASP A 177 -4.48 -52.16 -36.58
C ASP A 177 -4.93 -53.38 -37.41
N ILE A 178 -5.38 -54.43 -36.70
CA ILE A 178 -6.13 -55.54 -37.30
C ILE A 178 -7.55 -55.04 -37.56
N LEU A 179 -7.85 -54.61 -38.79
CA LEU A 179 -9.20 -54.24 -39.20
C LEU A 179 -10.00 -55.50 -39.60
N VAL A 180 -11.04 -55.81 -38.82
CA VAL A 180 -12.06 -56.80 -39.20
C VAL A 180 -13.17 -56.08 -39.95
N LEU A 181 -13.15 -56.15 -41.28
CA LEU A 181 -14.12 -55.47 -42.14
C LEU A 181 -14.96 -56.48 -42.93
N ASN A 182 -16.24 -56.18 -43.06
CA ASN A 182 -17.14 -56.89 -43.96
C ASN A 182 -16.96 -56.34 -45.40
N PRO A 183 -16.67 -57.18 -46.42
CA PRO A 183 -16.53 -56.76 -47.82
C PRO A 183 -17.76 -56.05 -48.41
N ASP A 184 -18.95 -56.29 -47.85
CA ASP A 184 -20.21 -55.67 -48.28
C ASP A 184 -20.52 -54.34 -47.56
N SER A 185 -19.58 -53.81 -46.77
CA SER A 185 -19.75 -52.55 -46.06
C SER A 185 -19.85 -51.36 -47.03
N GLU A 186 -20.62 -50.32 -46.66
CA GLU A 186 -20.63 -49.03 -47.37
C GLU A 186 -19.21 -48.44 -47.53
N PHE A 187 -18.29 -48.83 -46.64
CA PHE A 187 -16.89 -48.48 -46.71
C PHE A 187 -16.17 -49.02 -47.95
N PHE A 188 -16.65 -50.03 -48.67
CA PHE A 188 -16.00 -50.53 -49.91
C PHE A 188 -16.86 -50.34 -51.16
N ARG A 189 -17.91 -49.51 -51.08
CA ARG A 189 -18.90 -49.32 -52.17
C ARG A 189 -18.27 -49.00 -53.54
N HIS A 190 -17.16 -48.26 -53.57
CA HIS A 190 -16.47 -47.88 -54.81
C HIS A 190 -15.46 -48.92 -55.32
N PHE A 191 -15.17 -49.98 -54.55
CA PHE A 191 -14.25 -51.06 -54.93
C PHE A 191 -14.96 -52.38 -55.25
N ASN A 192 -16.24 -52.52 -54.90
CA ASN A 192 -17.03 -53.67 -55.31
C ASN A 192 -17.41 -53.53 -56.79
N PRO A 193 -17.03 -54.49 -57.66
CA PRO A 193 -17.48 -54.49 -59.04
C PRO A 193 -19.00 -54.60 -59.04
N THR A 194 -19.66 -53.62 -59.65
CA THR A 194 -21.09 -53.70 -59.95
C THR A 194 -21.22 -54.65 -61.14
N ASP A 195 -21.87 -55.80 -60.95
CA ASP A 195 -22.44 -56.56 -62.07
C ASP A 195 -23.59 -55.75 -62.73
#